data_AF-A0A2S6AZI7-F1
#
_entry.id   AF-A0A2S6AZI7-F1
#
_cell.length_a   1.000
_cell.length_b   1.000
_cell.length_c   1.000
_cell.angle_alpha   90.00
_cell.angle_beta   90.00
_cell.angle_gamma   90.00
#
_symmetry.space_group_name_H-M   'P 1'
#
loop_
_entity.id
_entity.type
_entity.pdbx_description
1 polymer ?
#
loop_
_entity_poly.entity_id
_entity_poly.type
_entity_poly.pdbx_seq_one_letter_code
_entity_poly.pdbx_strand_id
1 'polypeptide(L)'
;EAAASISLAQRERCPLFLPYLSGERSPHNNPNAQGVLFGLTHAHGPAEIAYAVVEGVSFGLRDGFDTLRLPADMPLREVALVGGG
;
A
#
# COMPACT_ATOMS: atom_id res chain seq x y z
N GLU A 1 14.26 4.94 5.52
CA GLU A 1 15.49 5.26 4.76
C GLU A 1 15.55 4.60 3.38
N ALA A 2 15.44 3.27 3.25
CA ALA A 2 15.59 2.58 1.96
C ALA A 2 14.50 2.92 0.92
N ALA A 3 13.24 3.02 1.31
CA ALA A 3 12.17 3.43 0.38
C ALA A 3 12.32 4.88 -0.11
N ALA A 4 12.92 5.75 0.72
CA ALA A 4 13.07 7.18 0.43
C ALA A 4 14.21 7.47 -0.58
N SER A 5 15.10 6.51 -0.84
CA SER A 5 16.19 6.66 -1.80
C SER A 5 15.79 6.38 -3.26
N ILE A 6 14.57 5.88 -3.49
CA ILE A 6 14.05 5.54 -4.82
C ILE A 6 13.63 6.81 -5.58
N SER A 7 14.22 7.03 -6.76
CA SER A 7 13.83 8.13 -7.67
C SER A 7 12.46 7.87 -8.31
N LEU A 8 11.81 8.93 -8.81
CA LEU A 8 10.50 8.81 -9.47
C LEU A 8 10.50 7.80 -10.63
N ALA A 9 11.55 7.81 -11.46
CA ALA A 9 11.67 6.89 -12.59
C ALA A 9 11.84 5.42 -12.17
N GLN A 10 12.37 5.16 -10.97
CA GLN A 10 12.52 3.80 -10.44
C GLN A 10 11.21 3.25 -9.85
N ARG A 11 10.31 4.12 -9.37
CA ARG A 11 9.02 3.71 -8.78
C ARG A 11 8.16 2.90 -9.74
N GLU A 12 8.12 3.32 -11.01
CA GLU A 12 7.33 2.65 -12.06
C GLU A 12 7.76 1.20 -12.33
N ARG A 13 8.98 0.82 -11.90
CA ARG A 13 9.52 -0.52 -12.08
C ARG A 13 9.51 -1.33 -10.79
N CYS A 14 9.10 -0.74 -9.67
CA CYS A 14 9.03 -1.46 -8.41
C CYS A 14 7.99 -2.59 -8.50
N PRO A 15 8.22 -3.71 -7.80
CA PRO A 15 7.24 -4.78 -7.74
C PRO A 15 5.98 -4.30 -7.02
N LEU A 16 4.87 -5.01 -7.21
CA LEU A 16 3.62 -4.73 -6.50
C LEU A 16 3.58 -5.53 -5.19
N PHE A 17 3.23 -4.86 -4.09
CA PHE A 17 2.98 -5.52 -2.81
C PHE A 17 1.49 -5.47 -2.45
N LEU A 18 0.90 -6.64 -2.22
CA LEU A 18 -0.43 -6.76 -1.60
C LEU A 18 -0.25 -7.00 -0.10
N PRO A 19 -0.73 -6.11 0.79
CA PRO A 19 -0.40 -6.13 2.22
C PRO A 19 -1.26 -7.09 3.06
N TYR A 20 -1.91 -8.08 2.45
CA TYR A 20 -2.91 -8.95 3.10
C TYR A 20 -2.28 -10.08 3.93
N LEU A 21 -1.34 -9.75 4.82
CA LEU A 21 -0.57 -10.72 5.63
C LEU A 21 -1.44 -11.52 6.61
N SER A 22 -2.66 -11.06 6.92
CA SER A 22 -3.59 -11.70 7.84
C SER A 22 -5.01 -11.76 7.29
N GLY A 23 -5.13 -11.89 5.96
CA GLY A 23 -6.39 -11.70 5.25
C GLY A 23 -6.74 -10.23 5.06
N GLU A 24 -7.90 -9.97 4.45
CA GLU A 24 -8.44 -8.62 4.23
C GLU A 24 -9.87 -8.53 4.79
N ARG A 25 -10.15 -7.48 5.57
CA ARG A 25 -11.49 -7.16 6.07
C ARG A 25 -12.20 -6.14 5.19
N SER A 26 -11.51 -5.09 4.78
CA SER A 26 -12.05 -3.96 4.01
C SER A 26 -11.08 -3.55 2.90
N PRO A 27 -11.51 -3.41 1.65
CA PRO A 27 -12.90 -3.43 1.18
C PRO A 27 -13.41 -4.83 0.80
N HIS A 28 -12.54 -5.82 0.70
CA HIS A 28 -12.84 -7.07 0.00
C HIS A 28 -13.42 -8.19 0.87
N ASN A 29 -13.34 -8.07 2.21
CA ASN A 29 -13.80 -9.08 3.17
C ASN A 29 -13.40 -10.52 2.79
N ASN A 30 -12.11 -10.72 2.53
CA ASN A 30 -11.53 -12.00 2.14
C ASN A 30 -10.54 -12.49 3.21
N PRO A 31 -10.94 -13.40 4.11
CA PRO A 31 -10.04 -13.92 5.15
C PRO A 31 -8.91 -14.79 4.60
N ASN A 32 -9.01 -15.25 3.35
CA ASN A 32 -8.00 -16.07 2.68
C ASN A 32 -7.06 -15.23 1.79
N ALA A 33 -7.19 -13.90 1.77
CA ALA A 33 -6.24 -13.05 1.08
C ALA A 33 -4.84 -13.23 1.70
N GLN A 34 -3.81 -13.17 0.84
CA GLN A 34 -2.43 -13.42 1.25
C GLN A 34 -1.55 -12.23 0.88
N GLY A 35 -0.47 -12.05 1.64
CA GLY A 35 0.59 -11.14 1.25
C GLY A 35 1.23 -11.61 -0.05
N VAL A 36 1.37 -10.71 -1.02
CA VAL A 36 1.96 -11.03 -2.32
C VAL A 36 3.00 -9.98 -2.68
N LEU A 37 4.16 -10.43 -3.14
CA LEU A 37 5.10 -9.60 -3.88
C LEU A 37 5.09 -10.04 -5.34
N PHE A 38 4.47 -9.26 -6.21
CA PHE A 38 4.24 -9.58 -7.61
C PHE A 38 5.20 -8.81 -8.53
N GLY A 39 5.72 -9.49 -9.55
CA GLY A 39 6.62 -8.88 -10.53
C GLY A 39 8.08 -8.76 -10.07
N LEU A 40 8.49 -9.48 -9.03
CA LEU A 40 9.88 -9.47 -8.57
C LEU A 40 10.82 -10.07 -9.65
N THR A 41 11.93 -9.38 -9.92
CA THR A 41 12.99 -9.85 -10.83
C THR A 41 14.36 -9.59 -10.21
N HIS A 42 15.43 -10.09 -10.83
CA HIS A 42 16.82 -9.80 -10.42
C HIS A 42 17.20 -8.31 -10.47
N ALA A 43 16.41 -7.47 -11.14
CA ALA A 43 16.66 -6.03 -11.21
C ALA A 43 16.24 -5.29 -9.92
N HIS A 44 15.51 -5.94 -9.00
CA HIS A 44 14.98 -5.30 -7.80
C HIS A 44 15.87 -5.58 -6.59
N GLY A 45 16.21 -4.53 -5.86
CA GLY A 45 16.95 -4.61 -4.61
C GLY A 45 16.08 -4.29 -3.38
N PRO A 46 16.71 -4.19 -2.20
CA PRO A 46 16.01 -3.86 -0.96
C PRO A 46 15.26 -2.53 -1.01
N ALA A 47 15.75 -1.54 -1.77
CA ALA A 47 15.12 -0.22 -1.87
C ALA A 47 13.80 -0.28 -2.65
N GLU A 48 13.77 -0.97 -3.79
CA GLU A 48 12.56 -1.16 -4.60
C GLU A 48 11.51 -1.99 -3.85
N ILE A 49 11.94 -3.03 -3.12
CA ILE A 49 11.05 -3.83 -2.27
C ILE A 49 10.49 -3.00 -1.11
N ALA A 50 11.33 -2.20 -0.43
CA ALA A 50 10.88 -1.32 0.64
C ALA A 50 9.87 -0.28 0.14
N TYR A 51 10.12 0.29 -1.05
CA TYR A 51 9.18 1.20 -1.70
C TYR A 51 7.85 0.50 -2.00
N ALA A 52 7.89 -0.69 -2.62
CA ALA A 52 6.71 -1.48 -2.93
C ALA A 52 5.83 -1.74 -1.69
N VAL A 53 6.45 -2.05 -0.55
CA VAL A 53 5.73 -2.28 0.71
C VAL A 53 4.99 -1.01 1.16
N VAL A 54 5.69 0.13 1.21
CA VAL A 54 5.09 1.42 1.62
C VAL A 54 3.96 1.83 0.67
N GLU A 55 4.17 1.68 -0.63
CA GLU A 55 3.17 1.98 -1.65
C GLU A 55 1.94 1.06 -1.54
N GLY A 56 2.16 -0.25 -1.40
CA GLY A 56 1.09 -1.23 -1.24
C GLY A 56 0.22 -0.98 0.01
N VAL A 57 0.85 -0.65 1.14
CA VAL A 57 0.13 -0.26 2.37
C VAL A 57 -0.64 1.04 2.15
N SER A 58 -0.05 2.02 1.47
CA SER A 58 -0.71 3.29 1.16
C SER A 58 -1.94 3.10 0.27
N PHE A 59 -1.88 2.19 -0.71
CA PHE A 59 -3.05 1.83 -1.51
C PHE A 59 -4.12 1.10 -0.69
N GLY A 60 -3.75 0.18 0.21
CA GLY A 60 -4.71 -0.43 1.13
C GLY A 60 -5.42 0.59 2.02
N LEU A 61 -4.70 1.60 2.51
CA LEU A 61 -5.29 2.72 3.25
C LEU A 61 -6.24 3.55 2.39
N ARG A 62 -5.87 3.80 1.12
CA ARG A 62 -6.72 4.52 0.16
C ARG A 62 -8.00 3.74 -0.15
N ASP A 63 -7.92 2.44 -0.35
CA ASP A 63 -9.08 1.58 -0.56
C ASP A 63 -10.00 1.61 0.66
N GLY A 64 -9.42 1.49 1.86
CA GLY A 64 -10.14 1.66 3.12
C GLY A 64 -10.84 3.02 3.22
N PHE A 65 -10.16 4.10 2.82
CA PHE A 65 -10.74 5.44 2.76
C PHE A 65 -11.91 5.53 1.77
N ASP A 66 -11.77 4.97 0.58
CA ASP A 66 -12.82 4.97 -0.45
C ASP A 66 -14.09 4.21 0.02
N THR A 67 -13.97 3.30 1.00
CA THR A 67 -15.15 2.63 1.61
C THR A 67 -16.02 3.53 2.47
N LEU A 68 -15.50 4.66 2.97
CA LEU A 68 -16.25 5.54 3.88
C LEU A 68 -17.46 6.21 3.20
N ARG A 69 -17.50 6.25 1.86
CA ARG A 69 -18.61 6.79 1.04
C ARG A 69 -19.16 8.12 1.56
N LEU A 70 -18.26 9.06 1.87
CA LEU A 70 -18.64 10.34 2.46
C LEU A 70 -19.55 11.14 1.50
N PRO A 71 -20.61 11.79 2.01
CA PRO A 71 -21.41 12.73 1.24
C PRO A 71 -20.57 13.85 0.63
N ALA A 72 -20.96 14.35 -0.54
CA ALA A 72 -20.23 15.40 -1.26
C ALA A 72 -20.11 16.71 -0.46
N ASP A 73 -21.05 16.98 0.45
CA ASP A 73 -21.09 18.13 1.35
C ASP A 73 -20.32 17.92 2.66
N MET A 74 -19.77 16.72 2.88
CA MET A 74 -18.93 16.38 4.04
C MET A 74 -17.55 15.89 3.59
N PRO A 75 -16.69 16.79 3.05
CA PRO A 75 -15.35 16.39 2.66
C PRO A 75 -14.52 16.02 3.88
N LEU A 76 -13.78 14.91 3.77
CA LEU A 76 -12.77 14.56 4.75
C LEU A 76 -11.69 15.65 4.77
N ARG A 77 -11.41 16.21 5.95
CA ARG A 77 -10.42 17.29 6.11
C ARG A 77 -9.08 16.80 6.61
N GLU A 78 -9.08 15.74 7.40
CA GLU A 78 -7.89 15.26 8.11
C GLU A 78 -7.97 13.76 8.34
N VAL A 79 -6.81 13.10 8.26
CA VAL A 79 -6.60 11.71 8.68
C VAL A 79 -5.45 11.72 9.68
N ALA A 80 -5.71 11.24 10.89
CA ALA A 80 -4.67 10.99 11.87
C ALA A 80 -4.22 9.53 11.78
N LEU A 81 -2.92 9.33 11.51
CA LEU A 81 -2.29 8.01 11.57
C LEU A 81 -1.64 7.87 12.94
N VAL A 82 -1.98 6.79 13.65
CA VAL A 82 -1.47 6.48 14.99
C VAL A 82 -0.82 5.09 14.97
N GLY A 83 0.36 4.98 15.58
CA GLY A 83 1.18 3.77 15.57
C GLY A 83 2.57 4.02 14.98
N GLY A 84 3.30 2.94 14.69
CA GLY A 84 4.64 2.99 14.10
C GLY A 84 4.83 1.90 13.04
N GLY A 85 5.65 2.23 12.03
CA GLY A 85 5.93 1.45 10.83
C GLY A 85 6.52 2.34 9.74
#